data_AF-A0A8S3JR44-F1
#
_entry.id   AF-A0A8S3JR44-F1
#
_cell.length_a   1.000
_cell.length_b   1.000
_cell.length_c   1.000
_cell.angle_alpha   90.00
_cell.angle_beta   90.00
_cell.angle_gamma   90.00
#
_symmetry.space_group_name_H-M   'P 1'
#
loop_
_entity.id
_entity.type
_entity.pdbx_description
1 polymer ?
#
loop_
_entity_poly.entity_id
_entity_poly.type
_entity_poly.pdbx_seq_one_letter_code
_entity_poly.pdbx_strand_id
1 'polypeptide(L)'
;EVASSLTSKHYTYLTNGPKYIPPCQSRFRNQNIDKIILREHNSIVQSFKTGLTNNCISYSDQRAKDFFTAIENVLRRLYTTPLRSKLLARIQYESRLIRSTRHHIKKSNIIIRPTDKSKVLHLGSVHDYHRKALQYMSETNAYNEITGGINPCQNHLQIVLTLIDPMLKNKDINLQLWKQYMRPNAATIELAHLYFIPKPHK
;
A
#
# COMPACT_ATOMS: atom_id res chain seq x y z
N GLU A 1 -9.87 -28.61 5.37
CA GLU A 1 -9.63 -27.84 4.13
C GLU A 1 -10.65 -26.71 4.06
N VAL A 2 -10.22 -25.48 3.76
CA VAL A 2 -11.17 -24.39 3.51
C VAL A 2 -11.91 -24.80 2.24
N ALA A 3 -13.20 -25.12 2.35
CA ALA A 3 -14.09 -25.30 1.20
C ALA A 3 -14.21 -23.96 0.48
N SER A 4 -13.17 -23.62 -0.27
CA SER A 4 -13.03 -22.30 -0.82
C SER A 4 -13.89 -22.25 -2.08
N SER A 5 -14.72 -21.22 -2.18
CA SER A 5 -15.41 -20.88 -3.41
C SER A 5 -14.46 -20.41 -4.53
N LEU A 6 -13.14 -20.50 -4.31
CA LEU A 6 -12.10 -20.11 -5.25
C LEU A 6 -11.78 -21.28 -6.18
N THR A 7 -11.84 -21.01 -7.48
CA THR A 7 -11.43 -21.97 -8.52
C THR A 7 -9.91 -22.07 -8.60
N SER A 8 -9.40 -23.11 -9.26
CA SER A 8 -7.98 -23.28 -9.57
C SER A 8 -7.35 -22.03 -10.19
N LYS A 9 -8.08 -21.32 -11.06
CA LYS A 9 -7.65 -20.07 -11.69
C LYS A 9 -7.43 -18.93 -10.69
N HIS A 10 -8.28 -18.83 -9.66
CA HIS A 10 -8.10 -17.85 -8.60
C HIS A 10 -6.85 -18.17 -7.77
N TYR A 11 -6.60 -19.44 -7.45
CA TYR A 11 -5.38 -19.87 -6.75
C TYR A 11 -4.12 -19.56 -7.55
N THR A 12 -4.09 -19.91 -8.85
CA THR A 12 -2.94 -19.59 -9.71
C THR A 12 -2.67 -18.09 -9.77
N TYR A 13 -3.71 -17.25 -9.78
CA TYR A 13 -3.58 -15.80 -9.73
C TYR A 13 -3.03 -15.30 -8.39
N LEU A 14 -3.50 -15.85 -7.27
CA LEU A 14 -3.04 -15.44 -5.93
C LEU A 14 -1.58 -15.86 -5.67
N THR A 15 -1.16 -17.01 -6.18
CA THR A 15 0.21 -17.52 -6.00
C THR A 15 1.22 -16.78 -6.88
N ASN A 16 0.92 -16.59 -8.16
CA ASN A 16 1.87 -16.01 -9.12
C ASN A 16 1.74 -14.49 -9.24
N GLY A 17 0.77 -13.92 -8.52
CA GLY A 17 0.34 -12.54 -8.68
C GLY A 17 -0.31 -12.27 -10.04
N PRO A 18 -0.85 -11.06 -10.21
CA PRO A 18 -1.15 -10.57 -11.54
C PRO A 18 0.14 -10.59 -12.39
N LYS A 19 0.12 -11.35 -13.50
CA LYS A 19 1.00 -11.07 -14.65
C LYS A 19 0.57 -9.78 -15.38
N TYR A 20 -0.46 -9.13 -14.85
CA TYR A 20 -1.11 -7.93 -15.31
C TYR A 20 -0.36 -6.69 -14.83
N ILE A 21 0.15 -5.90 -15.78
CA ILE A 21 0.41 -4.48 -15.57
C ILE A 21 -0.73 -3.76 -16.30
N PRO A 22 -1.60 -2.99 -15.62
CA PRO A 22 -2.63 -2.23 -16.30
C PRO A 22 -1.98 -1.36 -17.36
N PRO A 23 -2.40 -1.44 -18.64
CA PRO A 23 -1.89 -0.50 -19.62
C PRO A 23 -2.23 0.90 -19.15
N CYS A 24 -1.26 1.83 -19.21
CA CYS A 24 -1.42 3.19 -18.71
C CYS A 24 -2.73 3.83 -19.21
N GLN A 25 -3.12 3.55 -20.45
CA GLN A 25 -4.35 4.01 -21.12
C GLN A 25 -5.66 3.60 -20.41
N SER A 26 -5.69 2.46 -19.71
CA SER A 26 -6.89 1.99 -19.01
C SER A 26 -7.24 2.80 -17.76
N ARG A 27 -6.26 3.49 -17.16
CA ARG A 27 -6.45 4.33 -15.97
C ARG A 27 -7.20 5.64 -16.26
N PHE A 28 -7.35 5.97 -17.53
CA PHE A 28 -7.71 7.31 -17.99
C PHE A 28 -8.98 7.36 -18.83
N ARG A 29 -9.79 6.29 -18.79
CA ARG A 29 -10.96 6.12 -19.66
C ARG A 29 -11.97 7.29 -19.65
N ASN A 30 -11.94 8.14 -18.62
CA ASN A 30 -12.83 9.29 -18.44
C ASN A 30 -12.10 10.65 -18.39
N GLN A 31 -10.82 10.70 -18.76
CA GLN A 31 -10.00 11.91 -18.72
C GLN A 31 -9.52 12.26 -20.13
N ASN A 32 -9.43 13.56 -20.42
CA ASN A 32 -8.88 14.02 -21.69
C ASN A 32 -7.39 13.62 -21.77
N ILE A 33 -7.04 12.83 -22.79
CA ILE A 33 -5.71 12.25 -22.99
C ILE A 33 -4.64 13.36 -23.06
N ASP A 34 -4.92 14.49 -23.71
CA ASP A 34 -3.97 15.61 -23.78
C ASP A 34 -3.73 16.24 -22.42
N LYS A 35 -4.76 16.36 -21.56
CA LYS A 35 -4.59 16.87 -20.19
C LYS A 35 -3.71 15.94 -19.35
N ILE A 36 -3.80 14.63 -19.57
CA ILE A 36 -2.96 13.65 -18.88
C ILE A 36 -1.52 13.74 -19.37
N ILE A 37 -1.32 13.73 -20.68
CA ILE A 37 0.00 13.85 -21.29
C ILE A 37 0.69 15.12 -20.78
N LEU A 38 -0.02 16.25 -20.77
CA LEU A 38 0.50 17.52 -20.26
C LEU A 38 0.89 17.44 -18.78
N ARG A 39 0.04 16.83 -17.94
CA ARG A 39 0.33 16.69 -16.50
C ARG A 39 1.55 15.79 -16.25
N GLU A 40 1.60 14.62 -16.89
CA GLU A 40 2.71 13.67 -16.74
C GLU A 40 4.02 14.27 -17.30
N HIS A 41 3.95 14.92 -18.46
CA HIS A 41 5.08 15.63 -19.05
C HIS A 41 5.62 16.70 -18.10
N ASN A 42 4.74 17.57 -17.57
CA ASN A 42 5.14 18.58 -16.62
C ASN A 42 5.77 17.97 -15.36
N SER A 43 5.19 16.91 -14.80
CA SER A 43 5.75 16.24 -13.63
C SER A 43 7.18 15.73 -13.90
N ILE A 44 7.38 15.04 -15.02
CA ILE A 44 8.67 14.47 -15.41
C ILE A 44 9.68 15.60 -15.67
N VAL A 45 9.31 16.60 -16.46
CA VAL A 45 10.16 17.74 -16.80
C VAL A 45 10.58 18.50 -15.54
N GLN A 46 9.68 18.70 -14.58
CA GLN A 46 10.04 19.36 -13.32
C GLN A 46 11.05 18.54 -12.51
N SER A 47 10.90 17.21 -12.44
CA SER A 47 11.90 16.35 -11.80
C SER A 47 13.28 16.48 -12.45
N PHE A 48 13.34 16.50 -13.79
CA PHE A 48 14.59 16.72 -14.51
C PHE A 48 15.15 18.13 -14.29
N LYS A 49 14.33 19.18 -14.35
CA LYS A 49 14.76 20.56 -14.07
C LYS A 49 15.35 20.71 -12.68
N THR A 50 14.71 20.14 -11.66
CA THR A 50 15.25 20.11 -10.30
C THR A 50 16.59 19.39 -10.26
N GLY A 51 16.70 18.22 -10.89
CA GLY A 51 17.95 17.47 -10.97
C GLY A 51 19.08 18.25 -11.67
N LEU A 52 18.80 18.88 -12.81
CA LEU A 52 19.77 19.69 -13.54
C LEU A 52 20.20 20.91 -12.74
N THR A 53 19.25 21.61 -12.11
CA THR A 53 19.53 22.79 -11.27
C THR A 53 20.41 22.43 -10.08
N ASN A 54 20.14 21.30 -9.42
CA ASN A 54 20.95 20.79 -8.31
C ASN A 54 22.38 20.45 -8.72
N ASN A 55 22.63 20.21 -10.00
CA ASN A 55 23.95 19.94 -10.57
C ASN A 55 24.52 21.14 -11.34
N CYS A 56 23.96 22.35 -11.15
CA CYS A 56 24.37 23.59 -11.82
C CYS A 56 24.34 23.52 -13.36
N ILE A 57 23.50 22.65 -13.93
CA ILE A 57 23.32 22.51 -15.39
C ILE A 57 22.14 23.38 -15.82
N SER A 58 22.38 24.28 -16.78
CA SER A 58 21.30 25.05 -17.39
C SER A 58 20.40 24.16 -18.26
N TYR A 59 19.09 24.26 -18.07
CA TYR A 59 18.07 23.60 -18.88
C TYR A 59 17.44 24.53 -19.94
N SER A 60 18.01 25.72 -20.15
CA SER A 60 17.56 26.66 -21.19
C SER A 60 18.22 26.42 -22.55
N ASP A 61 19.21 25.52 -22.62
CA ASP A 61 19.92 25.18 -23.84
C ASP A 61 19.05 24.37 -24.82
N GLN A 62 19.49 24.32 -26.09
CA GLN A 62 18.73 23.64 -27.13
C GLN A 62 18.60 22.14 -26.85
N ARG A 63 19.64 21.52 -26.28
CA ARG A 63 19.64 20.08 -25.95
C ARG A 63 18.58 19.71 -24.93
N ALA A 64 18.41 20.52 -23.88
CA ALA A 64 17.38 20.33 -22.88
C ALA A 64 15.97 20.50 -23.48
N LYS A 65 15.79 21.50 -24.35
CA LYS A 65 14.52 21.69 -25.08
C LYS A 65 14.19 20.49 -25.96
N ASP A 66 15.14 20.04 -26.76
CA ASP A 66 14.98 18.87 -27.65
C ASP A 66 14.65 17.60 -26.85
N PHE A 67 15.31 17.41 -25.71
CA PHE A 67 15.03 16.31 -24.78
C PHE A 67 13.61 16.37 -24.22
N PHE A 68 13.14 17.52 -23.75
CA PHE A 68 11.78 17.67 -23.22
C PHE A 68 10.71 17.48 -24.29
N THR A 69 10.96 17.94 -25.52
CA THR A 69 10.08 17.65 -26.67
C THR A 69 10.08 16.16 -27.03
N ALA A 70 11.23 15.49 -26.97
CA ALA A 70 11.30 14.05 -27.19
C ALA A 70 10.49 13.27 -26.15
N ILE A 71 10.53 13.67 -24.87
CA ILE A 71 9.69 13.07 -23.82
C ILE A 71 8.21 13.25 -24.15
N GLU A 72 7.79 14.46 -24.55
CA GLU A 72 6.38 14.71 -24.91
C GLU A 72 5.93 13.79 -26.05
N ASN A 73 6.75 13.66 -27.10
CA ASN A 73 6.47 12.79 -28.23
C ASN A 73 6.38 11.31 -27.83
N VAL A 74 7.26 10.84 -26.95
CA VAL A 74 7.20 9.48 -26.41
C VAL A 74 5.92 9.26 -25.62
N LEU A 75 5.54 10.19 -24.74
CA LEU A 75 4.30 10.11 -23.97
C LEU A 75 3.08 10.09 -24.90
N ARG A 76 3.01 11.02 -25.87
CA ARG A 76 1.94 11.05 -26.88
C ARG A 76 1.80 9.70 -27.56
N ARG A 77 2.90 9.14 -28.08
CA ARG A 77 2.91 7.82 -28.72
C ARG A 77 2.40 6.73 -27.78
N LEU A 78 2.88 6.68 -26.54
CA LEU A 78 2.48 5.64 -25.57
C LEU A 78 0.99 5.73 -25.21
N TYR A 79 0.42 6.93 -25.17
CA TYR A 79 -0.98 7.14 -24.80
C TYR A 79 -1.94 7.02 -25.99
N THR A 80 -1.54 7.33 -27.22
CA THR A 80 -2.41 7.27 -28.39
C THR A 80 -2.30 5.98 -29.20
N THR A 81 -1.19 5.25 -29.11
CA THR A 81 -1.01 4.01 -29.89
C THR A 81 -1.99 2.94 -29.40
N PRO A 82 -2.85 2.40 -30.28
CA PRO A 82 -3.79 1.36 -29.87
C PRO A 82 -3.05 0.07 -29.49
N LEU A 83 -3.53 -0.57 -28.42
CA LEU A 83 -3.02 -1.86 -28.01
C LEU A 83 -3.42 -2.96 -29.01
N ARG A 84 -2.53 -3.93 -29.22
CA ARG A 84 -2.85 -5.12 -30.01
C ARG A 84 -4.08 -5.84 -29.44
N SER A 85 -4.97 -6.33 -30.31
CA SER A 85 -6.22 -7.01 -29.92
C SER A 85 -6.02 -8.15 -28.92
N LYS A 86 -4.98 -8.97 -29.12
CA LYS A 86 -4.60 -10.06 -28.20
C LYS A 86 -4.26 -9.57 -26.79
N LEU A 87 -3.59 -8.42 -26.69
CA LEU A 87 -3.28 -7.79 -25.40
C LEU A 87 -4.55 -7.26 -24.75
N LEU A 88 -5.41 -6.57 -25.51
CA LEU A 88 -6.70 -6.06 -25.02
C LEU A 88 -7.59 -7.19 -24.47
N ALA A 89 -7.73 -8.29 -25.21
CA ALA A 89 -8.51 -9.45 -24.77
C ALA A 89 -7.95 -10.04 -23.46
N ARG A 90 -6.63 -10.18 -23.37
CA ARG A 90 -5.96 -10.65 -22.15
C ARG A 90 -6.18 -9.71 -20.96
N ILE A 91 -6.08 -8.40 -21.18
CA ILE A 91 -6.32 -7.35 -20.15
C ILE A 91 -7.74 -7.46 -19.60
N GLN A 92 -8.73 -7.60 -20.48
CA GLN A 92 -10.12 -7.73 -20.06
C GLN A 92 -10.36 -9.01 -19.26
N TYR A 93 -9.76 -10.12 -19.68
CA TYR A 93 -9.83 -11.39 -18.96
C TYR A 93 -9.22 -11.29 -17.55
N GLU A 94 -7.99 -10.79 -17.44
CA GLU A 94 -7.29 -10.65 -16.14
C GLU A 94 -8.05 -9.67 -15.22
N SER A 95 -8.59 -8.57 -15.76
CA SER A 95 -9.43 -7.63 -14.98
C SER A 95 -10.69 -8.28 -14.42
N ARG A 96 -11.40 -9.10 -15.23
CA ARG A 96 -12.57 -9.87 -14.77
C ARG A 96 -12.18 -10.86 -13.68
N LEU A 97 -11.05 -11.54 -13.83
CA LEU A 97 -10.52 -12.48 -12.84
C LEU A 97 -10.18 -11.79 -11.52
N ILE A 98 -9.60 -10.60 -11.56
CA ILE A 98 -9.32 -9.81 -10.35
C ILE A 98 -10.63 -9.46 -9.63
N ARG A 99 -11.63 -8.98 -10.39
CA ARG A 99 -12.92 -8.60 -9.84
C ARG A 99 -13.65 -9.80 -9.23
N SER A 100 -13.67 -10.95 -9.92
CA SER A 100 -14.29 -12.17 -9.39
C SER A 100 -13.57 -12.65 -8.13
N THR A 101 -12.23 -12.68 -8.14
CA THR A 101 -11.43 -13.09 -6.98
C THR A 101 -11.74 -12.22 -5.77
N ARG A 102 -11.75 -10.89 -5.92
CA ARG A 102 -12.12 -9.96 -4.84
C ARG A 102 -13.53 -10.19 -4.31
N HIS A 103 -14.48 -10.42 -5.22
CA HIS A 103 -15.85 -10.71 -4.85
C HIS A 103 -15.95 -12.01 -4.02
N HIS A 104 -15.30 -13.09 -4.45
CA HIS A 104 -15.28 -14.36 -3.73
C HIS A 104 -14.60 -14.25 -2.36
N ILE A 105 -13.46 -13.55 -2.28
CA ILE A 105 -12.77 -13.30 -1.01
C ILE A 105 -13.71 -12.60 -0.01
N LYS A 106 -14.40 -11.54 -0.46
CA LYS A 106 -15.32 -10.79 0.38
C LYS A 106 -16.54 -11.62 0.78
N LYS A 107 -17.18 -12.31 -0.18
CA LYS A 107 -18.38 -13.12 0.07
C LYS A 107 -18.12 -14.29 1.02
N SER A 108 -16.96 -14.93 0.88
CA SER A 108 -16.59 -16.09 1.68
C SER A 108 -15.81 -15.72 2.94
N ASN A 109 -15.69 -14.44 3.29
CA ASN A 109 -14.92 -13.95 4.44
C ASN A 109 -13.53 -14.60 4.52
N ILE A 110 -12.80 -14.59 3.41
CA ILE A 110 -11.45 -15.14 3.32
C ILE A 110 -10.45 -14.05 3.70
N ILE A 111 -9.53 -14.39 4.59
CA ILE A 111 -8.37 -13.58 4.96
C ILE A 111 -7.17 -14.04 4.11
N ILE A 112 -6.53 -13.07 3.46
CA ILE A 112 -5.24 -13.25 2.78
C ILE A 112 -4.20 -12.47 3.57
N ARG A 113 -3.14 -13.13 4.01
CA ARG A 113 -2.04 -12.47 4.74
C ARG A 113 -0.67 -12.95 4.30
N PRO A 114 0.34 -12.07 4.26
CA PRO A 114 1.73 -12.49 4.14
C PRO A 114 2.12 -13.28 5.39
N THR A 115 2.89 -14.35 5.19
CA THR A 115 3.52 -15.06 6.31
C THR A 115 4.83 -14.38 6.69
N ASP A 116 5.10 -14.24 7.98
CA ASP A 116 6.30 -13.56 8.52
C ASP A 116 7.61 -14.17 7.99
N LYS A 117 7.69 -15.51 7.92
CA LYS A 117 8.94 -16.22 7.60
C LYS A 117 9.02 -16.84 6.20
N SER A 118 8.01 -16.65 5.35
CA SER A 118 8.01 -17.25 4.01
C SER A 118 7.43 -16.32 2.96
N LYS A 119 7.85 -16.49 1.70
CA LYS A 119 7.29 -15.79 0.54
C LYS A 119 5.89 -16.30 0.15
N VAL A 120 5.22 -17.00 1.05
CA VAL A 120 3.90 -17.61 0.83
C VAL A 120 2.82 -16.76 1.48
N LEU A 121 1.64 -16.77 0.88
CA LEU A 121 0.43 -16.15 1.43
C LEU A 121 -0.38 -17.20 2.18
N HIS A 122 -0.81 -16.87 3.39
CA HIS A 122 -1.82 -17.66 4.10
C HIS A 122 -3.22 -17.29 3.61
N LEU A 123 -4.02 -18.31 3.34
CA LEU A 123 -5.43 -18.24 2.97
C LEU A 123 -6.24 -18.97 4.04
N GLY A 124 -7.04 -18.24 4.81
CA GLY A 124 -7.88 -18.80 5.87
C GLY A 124 -9.23 -18.11 5.95
N SER A 125 -10.21 -18.71 6.62
CA SER A 125 -11.47 -18.02 6.89
C SER A 125 -11.32 -17.05 8.08
N VAL A 126 -12.10 -15.96 8.09
CA VAL A 126 -12.22 -15.06 9.24
C VAL A 126 -12.60 -15.84 10.51
N HIS A 127 -13.52 -16.79 10.37
CA HIS A 127 -13.99 -17.59 11.50
C HIS A 127 -12.88 -18.45 12.12
N ASP A 128 -12.05 -19.10 11.29
CA ASP A 128 -10.90 -19.88 11.77
C ASP A 128 -9.89 -19.01 12.51
N TYR A 129 -9.69 -17.77 12.04
CA TYR A 129 -8.82 -16.81 12.71
C TYR A 129 -9.34 -16.42 14.08
N HIS A 130 -10.63 -16.07 14.20
CA HIS A 130 -11.23 -15.75 15.49
C HIS A 130 -11.15 -16.93 16.45
N ARG A 131 -11.53 -18.13 15.98
CA ARG A 131 -11.46 -19.35 16.78
C ARG A 131 -10.06 -19.62 17.32
N LYS A 132 -9.03 -19.55 16.46
CA LYS A 132 -7.62 -19.76 16.87
C LYS A 132 -7.13 -18.68 17.83
N ALA A 133 -7.54 -17.42 17.62
CA ALA A 133 -7.18 -16.34 18.52
C ALA A 133 -7.78 -16.55 19.92
N LEU A 134 -9.08 -16.87 20.01
CA LEU A 134 -9.76 -17.15 21.27
C LEU A 134 -9.16 -18.38 21.98
N GLN A 135 -8.86 -19.44 21.22
CA GLN A 135 -8.19 -20.63 21.75
C GLN A 135 -6.82 -20.26 22.36
N TYR A 136 -5.98 -19.55 21.61
CA TYR A 136 -4.66 -19.14 22.11
C TYR A 136 -4.75 -18.24 23.35
N MET A 137 -5.71 -17.31 23.37
CA MET A 137 -5.97 -16.46 24.54
C MET A 137 -6.33 -17.31 25.76
N SER A 138 -7.21 -18.30 25.59
CA SER A 138 -7.63 -19.20 26.67
C SER A 138 -6.52 -20.12 27.18
N GLU A 139 -5.61 -20.56 26.31
CA GLU A 139 -4.53 -21.49 26.67
C GLU A 139 -3.36 -20.78 27.36
N THR A 140 -3.06 -19.54 26.97
CA THR A 140 -1.84 -18.85 27.42
C THR A 140 -2.05 -17.87 28.56
N ASN A 141 -3.29 -17.41 28.81
CA ASN A 141 -3.59 -16.30 29.72
C ASN A 141 -2.71 -15.05 29.48
N ALA A 142 -2.12 -14.92 28.29
CA ALA A 142 -1.15 -13.88 27.98
C ALA A 142 -1.80 -12.56 27.55
N TYR A 143 -3.11 -12.56 27.31
CA TYR A 143 -3.85 -11.39 26.84
C TYR A 143 -5.15 -11.22 27.61
N ASN A 144 -5.52 -9.97 27.86
CA ASN A 144 -6.81 -9.59 28.39
C ASN A 144 -7.57 -8.75 27.35
N GLU A 145 -8.85 -9.06 27.17
CA GLU A 145 -9.73 -8.22 26.36
C GLU A 145 -10.02 -6.91 27.07
N ILE A 146 -9.98 -5.81 26.32
CA ILE A 146 -10.28 -4.47 26.86
C ILE A 146 -11.78 -4.22 26.67
N THR A 147 -12.55 -4.48 27.73
CA THR A 147 -14.01 -4.40 27.71
C THR A 147 -14.57 -2.99 27.95
N GLY A 148 -13.78 -2.11 28.55
CA GLY A 148 -14.24 -0.78 28.99
C GLY A 148 -14.31 0.30 27.91
N GLY A 149 -13.95 0.00 26.65
CA GLY A 149 -13.87 1.01 25.57
C GLY A 149 -12.81 2.11 25.78
N ILE A 150 -12.05 2.04 26.87
CA ILE A 150 -10.97 2.98 27.20
C ILE A 150 -9.70 2.52 26.48
N ASN A 151 -9.13 3.38 25.65
CA ASN A 151 -7.88 3.09 24.97
C ASN A 151 -6.73 3.04 26.01
N PRO A 152 -6.08 1.89 26.23
CA PRO A 152 -5.01 1.76 27.23
C PRO A 152 -3.79 2.61 26.88
N CYS A 153 -3.65 3.04 25.63
CA CYS A 153 -2.58 3.90 25.18
C CYS A 153 -2.73 5.36 25.64
N GLN A 154 -3.91 5.79 26.11
CA GLN A 154 -4.07 7.14 26.67
C GLN A 154 -3.22 7.32 27.95
N ASN A 155 -3.20 6.32 28.82
CA ASN A 155 -2.37 6.37 30.03
C ASN A 155 -0.89 6.37 29.67
N HIS A 156 -0.47 5.52 28.74
CA HIS A 156 0.91 5.49 28.25
C HIS A 156 1.32 6.80 27.58
N LEU A 157 0.43 7.40 26.77
CA LEU A 157 0.65 8.71 26.17
C LEU A 157 0.90 9.76 27.25
N GLN A 158 0.05 9.79 28.27
CA GLN A 158 0.19 10.76 29.36
C GLN A 158 1.51 10.58 30.10
N ILE A 159 1.92 9.34 30.37
CA ILE A 159 3.22 9.03 30.99
C ILE A 159 4.38 9.54 30.13
N VAL A 160 4.37 9.26 28.82
CA VAL A 160 5.41 9.71 27.88
C VAL A 160 5.48 11.24 27.85
N LEU A 161 4.34 11.93 27.73
CA LEU A 161 4.30 13.39 27.72
C LEU A 161 4.85 13.96 29.04
N THR A 162 4.44 13.40 30.18
CA THR A 162 4.89 13.83 31.51
C THR A 162 6.39 13.65 31.69
N LEU A 163 6.98 12.61 31.11
CA LEU A 163 8.42 12.33 31.18
C LEU A 163 9.24 13.29 30.29
N ILE A 164 8.71 13.66 29.12
CA ILE A 164 9.41 14.51 28.15
C ILE A 164 9.25 16.02 28.45
N ASP A 165 8.14 16.42 29.09
CA ASP A 165 7.84 17.83 29.40
C ASP A 165 8.98 18.56 30.16
N PRO A 166 9.61 17.97 31.21
CA PRO A 166 10.76 18.59 31.87
C PRO A 166 11.96 18.79 30.95
N MET A 167 12.25 17.82 30.07
CA MET A 167 13.37 17.89 29.12
C MET A 167 13.17 19.00 28.09
N LEU A 168 11.92 19.23 27.66
CA LEU A 168 11.56 20.36 26.79
C LEU A 168 11.72 21.70 27.51
N LYS A 169 11.33 21.79 28.79
CA LYS A 169 11.48 23.00 29.61
C LYS A 169 12.95 23.35 29.86
N ASN A 170 13.77 22.33 30.09
CA ASN A 170 15.22 22.46 30.30
C ASN A 170 16.00 22.67 29.00
N LYS A 171 15.33 22.58 27.84
CA LYS A 171 15.94 22.65 26.50
C LYS A 171 16.91 21.51 26.17
N ASP A 172 16.77 20.37 26.85
CA ASP A 172 17.53 19.14 26.55
C ASP A 172 17.07 18.51 25.22
N ILE A 173 15.83 18.81 24.80
CA ILE A 173 15.24 18.37 23.53
C ILE A 173 14.81 19.57 22.70
N ASN A 174 15.10 19.53 21.39
CA ASN A 174 14.65 20.56 20.46
C ASN A 174 13.12 20.51 20.28
N LEU A 175 12.45 21.58 20.69
CA LEU A 175 10.98 21.70 20.65
C LEU A 175 10.39 21.59 19.24
N GLN A 176 11.08 22.10 18.22
CA GLN A 176 10.59 22.04 16.83
C GLN A 176 10.62 20.61 16.30
N LEU A 177 11.74 19.91 16.51
CA LEU A 177 11.86 18.49 16.12
C LEU A 177 10.86 17.61 16.87
N TRP A 178 10.68 17.85 18.18
CA TRP A 178 9.70 17.13 18.98
C TRP A 178 8.29 17.30 18.42
N LYS A 179 7.83 18.53 18.21
CA LYS A 179 6.48 18.81 17.69
C LYS A 179 6.24 18.26 16.29
N GLN A 180 7.25 18.29 15.42
CA GLN A 180 7.09 17.91 14.02
C GLN A 180 7.17 16.40 13.79
N TYR A 181 8.05 15.69 14.51
CA TYR A 181 8.40 14.31 14.16
C TYR A 181 8.23 13.29 15.28
N MET A 182 8.29 13.70 16.56
CA MET A 182 8.40 12.76 17.68
C MET A 182 7.18 12.76 18.60
N ARG A 183 6.41 13.85 18.65
CA ARG A 183 5.24 13.98 19.52
C ARG A 183 4.19 12.95 19.11
N PRO A 184 3.81 12.02 20.01
CA PRO A 184 2.78 11.04 19.69
C PRO A 184 1.42 11.73 19.49
N ASN A 185 0.65 11.28 18.51
CA ASN A 185 -0.68 11.82 18.21
C ASN A 185 -1.78 10.90 18.76
N ALA A 186 -2.54 11.40 19.74
CA ALA A 186 -3.62 10.65 20.41
C ALA A 186 -4.65 10.04 19.44
N ALA A 187 -4.90 10.67 18.29
CA ALA A 187 -5.85 10.17 17.30
C ALA A 187 -5.30 8.99 16.47
N THR A 188 -3.98 8.78 16.46
CA THR A 188 -3.32 7.74 15.65
C THR A 188 -2.55 6.73 16.48
N ILE A 189 -2.52 6.86 17.81
CA ILE A 189 -1.86 5.87 18.67
C ILE A 189 -2.73 4.62 18.74
N GLU A 190 -2.16 3.53 18.26
CA GLU A 190 -2.76 2.21 18.29
C GLU A 190 -1.87 1.26 19.10
N LEU A 191 -2.46 0.22 19.70
CA LEU A 191 -1.68 -0.86 20.29
C LEU A 191 -0.86 -1.55 19.20
N ALA A 192 0.35 -1.98 19.56
CA ALA A 192 1.10 -2.88 18.69
C ALA A 192 0.26 -4.14 18.44
N HIS A 193 -0.23 -4.29 17.21
CA HIS A 193 -1.02 -5.45 16.84
C HIS A 193 -0.10 -6.68 16.80
N LEU A 194 -0.21 -7.54 17.82
CA LEU A 194 0.40 -8.87 17.77
C LEU A 194 -0.49 -9.77 16.91
N TYR A 195 -0.19 -9.84 15.62
CA TYR A 195 -0.88 -10.76 14.74
C TYR A 195 -0.28 -12.16 14.91
N PHE A 196 -1.01 -13.05 15.57
CA PHE A 196 -0.77 -14.48 15.39
C PHE A 196 -0.95 -14.80 13.92
N ILE A 197 0.17 -14.95 13.22
CA ILE A 197 0.20 -15.84 12.07
C ILE A 197 0.16 -17.22 12.73
N PRO A 198 -0.90 -18.02 12.54
CA PRO A 198 -0.85 -19.39 12.99
C PRO A 198 0.39 -19.98 12.33
N LYS A 199 1.43 -20.28 13.11
CA LYS A 199 2.55 -21.05 12.60
C LYS A 199 1.92 -22.34 12.10
N PRO A 200 2.01 -22.67 10.80
CA PRO A 200 1.80 -24.04 10.40
C PRO A 200 2.97 -24.80 11.01
N HIS A 201 2.80 -25.27 12.25
CA HIS A 201 3.64 -26.31 12.77
C HIS A 201 3.38 -27.52 11.87
N LYS A 202 4.39 -27.89 11.10
CA LYS A 202 4.51 -29.27 10.60
C LYS A 202 4.84 -30.16 11.77
#